data_AF-I1TFU4-F1
#
_entry.id   AF-I1TFU4-F1
#
_cell.length_a   1.000
_cell.length_b   1.000
_cell.length_c   1.000
_cell.angle_alpha   90.00
_cell.angle_beta   90.00
_cell.angle_gamma   90.00
#
_symmetry.space_group_name_H-M   'P 1'
#
loop_
_entity.id
_entity.type
_entity.pdbx_description
1 polymer ?
#
loop_
_entity_poly.entity_id
_entity_poly.type
_entity_poly.pdbx_seq_one_letter_code
_entity_poly.pdbx_strand_id
1 'polypeptide(L)'
;LNDALGIERGLMTTVHAYTNEQKILDQIHPDLRRARAAAMSMIPTTTGAARAVGEVLPELKGKLDGSAIRVPVPDGSLIDLTFMPGRDTTKEEVNAILKAASENGPLKGVLVYSDEPLVSADIVHTPASSTVDSLETAVLDGKLV
;
A
#
# COMPACT_ATOMS: atom_id res chain seq x y z
N LEU A 1 0.49 11.52 6.48
CA LEU A 1 1.46 11.94 5.45
C LEU A 1 1.02 13.22 4.75
N ASN A 2 -0.13 13.24 4.08
CA ASN A 2 -0.63 14.47 3.42
C ASN A 2 -0.70 15.68 4.37
N ASP A 3 -1.26 15.52 5.57
CA ASP A 3 -1.39 16.65 6.52
C ASP A 3 -0.04 17.25 6.99
N ALA A 4 1.03 16.43 7.03
CA ALA A 4 2.31 16.81 7.62
C ALA A 4 3.37 17.21 6.59
N LEU A 5 3.39 16.53 5.44
CA LEU A 5 4.38 16.73 4.38
C LEU A 5 3.77 17.34 3.11
N GLY A 6 2.45 17.25 2.95
CA GLY A 6 1.78 17.45 1.66
C GLY A 6 2.11 16.32 0.67
N ILE A 7 1.14 15.90 -0.14
CA ILE A 7 1.39 15.03 -1.28
C ILE A 7 1.14 15.83 -2.56
N GLU A 8 2.17 16.00 -3.37
CA GLU A 8 2.05 16.65 -4.68
C GLU A 8 1.51 15.66 -5.71
N ARG A 9 2.15 14.49 -5.81
CA ARG A 9 1.79 13.37 -6.69
C ARG A 9 2.30 12.07 -6.07
N GLY A 10 1.67 10.95 -6.41
CA GLY A 10 2.16 9.65 -6.00
C GLY A 10 1.61 8.51 -6.84
N LEU A 11 2.31 7.39 -6.79
CA LEU A 11 1.93 6.14 -7.43
C LEU A 11 1.90 5.05 -6.36
N MET A 12 0.82 4.28 -6.35
CA MET A 12 0.63 3.18 -5.42
C MET A 12 0.59 1.85 -6.14
N THR A 13 1.35 0.87 -5.65
CA THR A 13 1.27 -0.52 -6.08
C THR A 13 0.76 -1.37 -4.94
N THR A 14 -0.35 -2.08 -5.16
CA THR A 14 -0.80 -3.11 -4.21
C THR A 14 -0.23 -4.46 -4.63
N VAL A 15 0.64 -5.05 -3.81
CA VAL A 15 1.02 -6.47 -3.91
C VAL A 15 -0.01 -7.25 -3.09
N HIS A 16 -1.02 -7.75 -3.79
CA HIS A 16 -2.22 -8.25 -3.15
C HIS A 16 -2.19 -9.78 -3.12
N ALA A 17 -2.47 -10.37 -1.96
CA ALA A 17 -2.83 -11.78 -1.83
C ALA A 17 -3.92 -12.15 -2.86
N TYR A 18 -3.94 -13.38 -3.36
CA TYR A 18 -5.03 -13.76 -4.25
C TYR A 18 -6.37 -13.70 -3.51
N THR A 19 -7.47 -13.63 -4.24
CA THR A 19 -8.84 -13.72 -3.72
C THR A 19 -9.55 -14.90 -4.40
N ASN A 20 -10.81 -15.13 -4.03
CA ASN A 20 -11.63 -16.15 -4.66
C ASN A 20 -12.01 -15.83 -6.13
N GLU A 21 -11.64 -14.65 -6.64
CA GLU A 21 -11.94 -14.24 -8.01
C GLU A 21 -10.90 -14.77 -9.02
N GLN A 22 -9.66 -15.02 -8.58
CA GLN A 22 -8.60 -15.59 -9.41
C GLN A 22 -8.76 -17.11 -9.54
N LYS A 23 -8.26 -17.64 -10.65
CA LYS A 23 -8.53 -19.01 -11.08
C LYS A 23 -7.46 -19.97 -10.58
N ILE A 24 -7.85 -21.16 -10.15
CA ILE A 24 -6.91 -22.21 -9.71
C ILE A 24 -6.08 -22.72 -10.90
N LEU A 25 -6.72 -22.89 -12.05
CA LEU A 25 -6.12 -23.23 -13.34
C LEU A 25 -6.52 -22.20 -14.38
N ASP A 26 -5.87 -22.20 -15.53
CA ASP A 26 -6.23 -21.32 -16.64
C ASP A 26 -7.71 -21.52 -17.04
N GLN A 27 -8.51 -20.46 -17.05
CA GLN A 27 -9.94 -20.47 -17.37
C GLN A 27 -10.37 -19.24 -18.16
N ILE A 28 -11.50 -19.34 -18.87
CA ILE A 28 -12.07 -18.23 -19.64
C ILE A 28 -12.40 -17.06 -18.70
N HIS A 29 -11.90 -15.87 -19.04
CA HIS A 29 -12.16 -14.62 -18.32
C HIS A 29 -12.03 -13.42 -19.29
N PRO A 30 -12.86 -12.37 -19.19
CA PRO A 30 -12.77 -11.19 -20.07
C PRO A 30 -11.43 -10.45 -19.95
N ASP A 31 -10.87 -10.40 -18.74
CA ASP A 31 -9.47 -10.02 -18.53
C ASP A 31 -8.58 -11.26 -18.66
N LEU A 32 -7.79 -11.31 -19.75
CA LEU A 32 -6.91 -12.44 -20.07
C LEU A 32 -5.76 -12.63 -19.08
N ARG A 33 -5.38 -11.62 -18.29
CA ARG A 33 -4.41 -11.80 -17.22
C ARG A 33 -5.02 -12.57 -16.06
N ARG A 34 -6.28 -12.25 -15.74
CA ARG A 34 -7.06 -12.90 -14.68
C ARG A 34 -7.59 -14.28 -15.06
N ALA A 35 -7.48 -14.63 -16.34
CA ALA A 35 -7.69 -15.99 -16.83
C ALA A 35 -6.63 -16.98 -16.36
N ARG A 36 -5.45 -16.53 -15.90
CA ARG A 36 -4.30 -17.39 -15.61
C ARG A 36 -4.33 -17.95 -14.19
N ALA A 37 -3.71 -19.12 -14.01
CA ALA A 37 -3.60 -19.81 -12.73
C ALA A 37 -2.92 -18.95 -11.64
N ALA A 38 -3.67 -18.64 -10.58
CA ALA A 38 -3.28 -17.70 -9.52
C ALA A 38 -2.04 -18.14 -8.72
N ALA A 39 -1.93 -19.44 -8.44
CA ALA A 39 -0.84 -19.99 -7.64
C ALA A 39 0.51 -20.05 -8.40
N MET A 40 0.51 -19.77 -9.70
CA MET A 40 1.67 -19.94 -10.59
C MET A 40 2.11 -18.62 -11.24
N SER A 41 1.55 -17.49 -10.84
CA SER A 41 1.76 -16.22 -11.55
C SER A 41 1.66 -15.01 -10.64
N MET A 42 2.48 -14.01 -10.94
CA MET A 42 2.24 -12.63 -10.52
C MET A 42 1.34 -12.00 -11.59
N ILE A 43 0.10 -11.65 -11.24
CA ILE A 43 -0.93 -11.23 -12.20
C ILE A 43 -1.17 -9.72 -12.06
N PRO A 44 -0.68 -8.89 -12.99
CA PRO A 44 -0.97 -7.46 -12.98
C PRO A 44 -2.45 -7.20 -13.24
N THR A 45 -3.03 -6.27 -12.48
CA THR A 45 -4.43 -5.87 -12.56
C THR A 45 -4.57 -4.38 -12.23
N THR A 46 -5.69 -3.79 -12.63
CA THR A 46 -6.08 -2.46 -12.17
C THR A 46 -6.55 -2.51 -10.71
N THR A 47 -6.42 -1.39 -10.00
CA THR A 47 -6.98 -1.20 -8.66
C THR A 47 -7.81 0.09 -8.63
N GLY A 48 -8.92 0.07 -7.88
CA GLY A 48 -9.72 1.27 -7.61
C GLY A 48 -9.23 2.07 -6.40
N ALA A 49 -8.28 1.52 -5.62
CA ALA A 49 -7.93 2.07 -4.31
C ALA A 49 -7.38 3.50 -4.38
N ALA A 50 -6.46 3.80 -5.31
CA ALA A 50 -5.92 5.16 -5.47
C ALA A 50 -7.02 6.17 -5.85
N ARG A 51 -7.99 5.78 -6.68
CA ARG A 51 -9.13 6.63 -7.04
C ARG A 51 -10.07 6.85 -5.85
N ALA A 52 -10.31 5.81 -5.06
CA ALA A 52 -11.14 5.89 -3.86
C ALA A 52 -10.55 6.84 -2.81
N VAL A 53 -9.21 6.94 -2.70
CA VAL A 53 -8.56 7.93 -1.84
C VAL A 53 -8.99 9.35 -2.21
N GLY A 54 -9.09 9.68 -3.50
CA GLY A 54 -9.55 11.00 -3.95
C GLY A 54 -11.03 11.31 -3.66
N GLU A 55 -11.84 10.30 -3.33
CA GLU A 55 -13.24 10.50 -2.94
C GLU A 55 -13.37 10.74 -1.42
N VAL A 56 -12.47 10.20 -0.60
CA VAL A 56 -12.45 10.42 0.86
C VAL A 56 -11.55 11.59 1.29
N LEU A 57 -10.53 11.90 0.49
CA LEU A 57 -9.60 13.02 0.66
C LEU A 57 -9.61 13.88 -0.62
N PRO A 58 -10.58 14.79 -0.79
CA PRO A 58 -10.79 15.53 -2.04
C PRO A 58 -9.56 16.32 -2.51
N GLU A 59 -8.71 16.79 -1.60
CA GLU A 59 -7.45 17.49 -1.90
C GLU A 59 -6.38 16.59 -2.55
N LEU A 60 -6.57 15.28 -2.53
CA LEU A 60 -5.75 14.27 -3.23
C LEU A 60 -6.37 13.81 -4.56
N LYS A 61 -7.55 14.33 -4.94
CA LYS A 61 -8.21 13.93 -6.18
C LYS A 61 -7.32 14.22 -7.40
N GLY A 62 -7.00 13.16 -8.15
CA GLY A 62 -6.14 13.24 -9.33
C GLY A 62 -4.64 13.35 -9.03
N LYS A 63 -4.22 13.30 -7.76
CA LYS A 63 -2.79 13.31 -7.37
C LYS A 63 -2.21 11.91 -7.18
N LEU A 64 -3.05 10.94 -6.85
CA LEU A 64 -2.67 9.54 -6.68
C LEU A 64 -3.27 8.69 -7.80
N ASP A 65 -2.45 7.81 -8.36
CA ASP A 65 -2.89 6.72 -9.22
C ASP A 65 -2.21 5.42 -8.77
N GLY A 66 -2.59 4.28 -9.35
CA GLY A 66 -1.98 3.03 -8.95
C GLY A 66 -2.38 1.81 -9.75
N SER A 67 -1.63 0.74 -9.51
CA SER A 67 -1.90 -0.58 -10.07
C SER A 67 -1.79 -1.64 -8.98
N ALA A 68 -2.11 -2.88 -9.31
CA ALA A 68 -1.94 -3.98 -8.38
C ALA A 68 -1.35 -5.20 -9.08
N ILE A 69 -0.66 -6.03 -8.30
CA ILE A 69 -0.15 -7.32 -8.71
C ILE A 69 -0.72 -8.34 -7.74
N ARG A 70 -1.39 -9.37 -8.27
CA ARG A 70 -1.83 -10.51 -7.46
C ARG A 70 -0.72 -11.52 -7.37
N VAL A 71 -0.38 -11.95 -6.15
CA VAL A 71 0.72 -12.88 -5.88
C VAL A 71 0.19 -14.18 -5.26
N PRO A 72 0.92 -15.31 -5.36
CA PRO A 72 0.49 -16.61 -4.86
C PRO A 72 0.67 -16.71 -3.33
N VAL A 73 0.08 -15.77 -2.61
CA VAL A 73 0.04 -15.70 -1.14
C VAL A 73 -1.43 -15.68 -0.73
N PRO A 74 -1.84 -16.50 0.26
CA PRO A 74 -3.24 -16.66 0.63
C PRO A 74 -3.85 -15.48 1.40
N ASP A 75 -3.05 -14.79 2.22
CA ASP A 75 -3.42 -13.59 2.96
C ASP A 75 -2.17 -12.79 3.33
N GLY A 76 -2.33 -11.53 3.73
CA GLY A 76 -1.23 -10.61 4.00
C GLY A 76 -0.80 -9.88 2.73
N SER A 77 -1.47 -8.76 2.45
CA SER A 77 -1.16 -7.90 1.30
C SER A 77 -0.25 -6.73 1.70
N LEU A 78 0.47 -6.18 0.73
CA LEU A 78 1.36 -5.05 0.91
C LEU A 78 0.95 -3.89 0.00
N ILE A 79 1.08 -2.68 0.52
CA ILE A 79 0.98 -1.44 -0.25
C ILE A 79 2.39 -0.83 -0.34
N ASP A 80 2.84 -0.62 -1.56
CA ASP A 80 3.96 0.24 -1.89
C ASP A 80 3.39 1.59 -2.34
N LEU A 81 3.66 2.65 -1.58
CA LEU A 81 3.23 4.01 -1.87
C LEU A 81 4.47 4.88 -2.08
N THR A 82 4.73 5.22 -3.33
CA THR A 82 5.76 6.19 -3.70
C THR A 82 5.12 7.56 -3.92
N PHE A 83 5.64 8.62 -3.32
CA PHE A 83 5.09 9.97 -3.50
C PHE A 83 6.14 11.08 -3.43
N MET A 84 5.78 12.22 -4.04
CA MET A 84 6.52 13.46 -3.93
C MET A 84 5.93 14.29 -2.77
N PRO A 85 6.70 14.56 -1.69
CA PRO A 85 6.26 15.43 -0.61
C PRO A 85 6.26 16.90 -1.08
N GLY A 86 5.42 17.73 -0.45
CA GLY A 86 5.36 19.17 -0.77
C GLY A 86 6.55 19.99 -0.28
N ARG A 87 7.47 19.35 0.46
CA ARG A 87 8.75 19.90 0.91
C ARG A 87 9.75 18.78 1.13
N ASP A 88 11.03 19.12 1.15
CA ASP A 88 12.09 18.16 1.47
C ASP A 88 11.84 17.52 2.86
N THR A 89 12.07 16.21 2.94
CA THR A 89 11.88 15.39 4.16
C THR A 89 12.99 14.36 4.32
N THR A 90 12.97 13.59 5.41
CA THR A 90 13.92 12.49 5.67
C THR A 90 13.19 11.23 6.12
N LYS A 91 13.87 10.08 6.04
CA LYS A 91 13.35 8.79 6.53
C LYS A 91 12.90 8.88 7.98
N GLU A 92 13.70 9.55 8.82
CA GLU A 92 13.44 9.72 10.25
C GLU A 92 12.18 10.56 10.48
N GLU A 93 11.99 11.62 9.70
CA GLU A 93 10.79 12.46 9.79
C GLU A 93 9.53 11.68 9.36
N VAL A 94 9.59 10.95 8.24
CA VAL A 94 8.48 10.11 7.75
C VAL A 94 8.08 9.07 8.80
N ASN A 95 9.06 8.33 9.34
CA ASN A 95 8.83 7.34 10.38
C ASN A 95 8.28 7.97 11.66
N ALA A 96 8.80 9.12 12.09
CA ALA A 96 8.29 9.83 13.26
C ALA A 96 6.83 10.27 13.09
N ILE A 97 6.44 10.76 11.91
CA ILE A 97 5.06 11.14 11.59
C ILE A 97 4.14 9.91 11.68
N LEU A 98 4.53 8.80 11.06
CA LEU A 98 3.74 7.57 11.04
C LEU A 98 3.60 6.95 12.44
N LYS A 99 4.69 6.90 13.21
CA LYS A 99 4.70 6.42 14.59
C LYS A 99 3.85 7.28 15.51
N ALA A 100 3.95 8.61 15.39
CA ALA A 100 3.11 9.53 16.15
C ALA A 100 1.63 9.33 15.84
N ALA A 101 1.27 9.15 14.55
CA ALA A 101 -0.09 8.90 14.13
C ALA A 101 -0.67 7.58 14.67
N SER A 102 0.14 6.51 14.73
CA SER A 102 -0.27 5.19 15.22
C SER A 102 -0.36 5.09 16.74
N GLU A 103 0.59 5.66 17.49
CA GLU A 103 0.68 5.44 18.95
C GLU A 103 -0.12 6.45 19.77
N ASN A 104 -0.07 7.72 19.34
CA ASN A 104 -0.56 8.86 20.10
C ASN A 104 -1.54 9.75 19.30
N GLY A 105 -1.79 9.41 18.04
CA GLY A 105 -2.54 10.22 17.10
C GLY A 105 -3.95 9.68 16.79
N PRO A 106 -4.61 10.27 15.79
CA PRO A 106 -5.99 9.95 15.44
C PRO A 106 -6.18 8.55 14.86
N LEU A 107 -5.09 7.86 14.50
CA LEU A 107 -5.11 6.52 13.92
C LEU A 107 -4.80 5.41 14.93
N LYS A 108 -4.77 5.73 16.23
CA LYS A 108 -4.56 4.72 17.27
C LYS A 108 -5.61 3.62 17.22
N GLY A 109 -5.16 2.37 17.11
CA GLY A 109 -6.01 1.19 16.95
C GLY A 109 -6.45 0.91 15.51
N VAL A 110 -6.06 1.76 14.56
CA VAL A 110 -6.33 1.59 13.12
C VAL A 110 -5.02 1.38 12.36
N LEU A 111 -4.02 2.23 12.62
CA LEU A 111 -2.66 2.14 12.12
C LEU A 111 -1.75 1.55 13.19
N VAL A 112 -0.91 0.60 12.80
CA VAL A 112 0.18 0.06 13.62
C VAL A 112 1.51 0.48 13.01
N TYR A 113 2.50 0.78 13.85
CA TYR A 113 3.88 1.03 13.44
C TYR A 113 4.74 -0.12 13.92
N SER A 114 5.60 -0.66 13.05
CA SER A 114 6.53 -1.74 13.39
C SER A 114 7.95 -1.40 12.94
N ASP A 115 8.90 -1.65 13.83
CA ASP A 115 10.35 -1.67 13.58
C ASP A 115 10.94 -3.09 13.68
N GLU A 116 10.07 -4.10 13.59
CA GLU A 116 10.43 -5.51 13.54
C GLU A 116 10.57 -5.98 12.09
N PRO A 117 11.43 -6.96 11.80
CA PRO A 117 11.62 -7.52 10.45
C PRO A 117 10.49 -8.50 10.08
N LEU A 118 9.28 -7.98 9.94
CA LEU A 118 8.07 -8.76 9.66
C LEU A 118 8.03 -9.28 8.21
N VAL A 119 7.29 -10.36 8.00
CA VAL A 119 6.86 -10.82 6.67
C VAL A 119 5.34 -10.82 6.56
N SER A 120 4.80 -11.00 5.34
CA SER A 120 3.35 -10.93 5.10
C SER A 120 2.52 -11.91 5.93
N ALA A 121 3.09 -13.05 6.33
CA ALA A 121 2.40 -14.01 7.19
C ALA A 121 2.20 -13.48 8.63
N ASP A 122 3.06 -12.59 9.12
CA ASP A 122 3.00 -12.11 10.51
C ASP A 122 1.85 -11.10 10.73
N ILE A 123 1.35 -10.49 9.66
CA ILE A 123 0.21 -9.56 9.72
C ILE A 123 -1.15 -10.26 9.59
N VAL A 124 -1.18 -11.56 9.31
CA VAL A 124 -2.42 -12.33 9.16
C VAL A 124 -3.15 -12.42 10.50
N HIS A 125 -4.47 -12.28 10.49
CA HIS A 125 -5.33 -12.17 11.67
C HIS A 125 -5.05 -10.95 12.58
N THR A 126 -4.26 -9.98 12.15
CA THR A 126 -4.17 -8.71 12.88
C THR A 126 -5.43 -7.86 12.61
N PRO A 127 -5.96 -7.14 13.61
CA PRO A 127 -7.14 -6.29 13.42
C PRO A 127 -6.81 -4.92 12.80
N ALA A 128 -5.53 -4.62 12.58
CA ALA A 128 -5.07 -3.34 12.06
C ALA A 128 -5.57 -3.14 10.62
N SER A 129 -5.94 -1.91 10.27
CA SER A 129 -6.24 -1.57 8.88
C SER A 129 -4.98 -1.44 8.03
N SER A 130 -3.87 -1.04 8.66
CA SER A 130 -2.55 -0.97 8.04
C SER A 130 -1.46 -1.08 9.09
N THR A 131 -0.38 -1.78 8.76
CA THR A 131 0.85 -1.85 9.55
C THR A 131 1.98 -1.21 8.74
N VAL A 132 2.62 -0.19 9.30
CA VAL A 132 3.79 0.47 8.71
C VAL A 132 5.02 -0.39 8.97
N ASP A 133 5.70 -0.77 7.90
CA ASP A 133 7.06 -1.31 7.97
C ASP A 133 8.06 -0.14 7.94
N SER A 134 8.61 0.21 9.10
CA SER A 134 9.52 1.34 9.22
C SER A 134 10.92 1.06 8.69
N LEU A 135 11.29 -0.21 8.53
CA LEU A 135 12.58 -0.63 8.00
C LEU A 135 12.64 -0.33 6.51
N GLU A 136 11.53 -0.53 5.79
CA GLU A 136 11.38 -0.31 4.35
C GLU A 136 11.10 1.15 3.96
N THR A 137 10.89 2.07 4.92
CA THR A 137 10.76 3.50 4.58
C THR A 137 12.05 4.03 3.97
N ALA A 138 11.95 4.65 2.80
CA ALA A 138 13.06 5.24 2.06
C ALA A 138 12.75 6.69 1.69
N VAL A 139 13.78 7.51 1.52
CA VAL A 139 13.66 8.87 0.98
C VAL A 139 14.85 9.13 0.06
N LEU A 140 14.59 9.46 -1.20
CA LEU A 140 15.61 9.81 -2.19
C LEU A 140 15.62 11.33 -2.39
N ASP A 141 16.80 11.93 -2.21
CA ASP A 141 17.07 13.36 -2.37
C ASP A 141 16.09 14.29 -1.63
N GLY A 142 15.49 13.79 -0.54
CA GLY A 142 14.45 14.49 0.23
C GLY A 142 13.09 14.65 -0.48
N LYS A 143 12.98 14.22 -1.74
CA LYS A 143 11.89 14.61 -2.66
C LYS A 143 11.08 13.45 -3.23
N LEU A 144 11.51 12.22 -2.98
CA LEU A 144 10.76 11.03 -3.32
C LEU A 144 10.77 10.12 -2.11
N VAL A 145 9.59 9.89 -1.54
CA VAL A 145 9.36 8.97 -0.43
C VAL A 145 8.77 7.70 -0.99
#